data_AF-A0A2W4SEJ0-F1
#
_entry.id   AF-A0A2W4SEJ0-F1
#
_cell.length_a   1.000
_cell.length_b   1.000
_cell.length_c   1.000
_cell.angle_alpha   90.00
_cell.angle_beta   90.00
_cell.angle_gamma   90.00
#
_symmetry.space_group_name_H-M   'P 1'
#
loop_
_entity.id
_entity.type
_entity.pdbx_description
1 polymer ?
#
loop_
_entity_poly.entity_id
_entity_poly.type
_entity_poly.pdbx_seq_one_letter_code
_entity_poly.pdbx_strand_id
1 'polypeptide(L)'
;MQYGQPAGRRAKVTPMPRPHPSPGTFVRVGVVLAIITAAEFSILYVRGMSALVMTALAVLSFAKFFLVAAYFMHLRFDPRLLTAVFAVGITLATLITIALRFINLA
;
A
#
# COMPACT_ATOMS: atom_id res chain seq x y z
N MET A 1 18.79 31.50 -36.75
CA MET A 1 17.42 31.92 -37.12
C MET A 1 16.55 31.85 -35.89
N GLN A 2 16.15 33.01 -35.36
CA GLN A 2 15.55 33.19 -34.05
C GLN A 2 14.08 33.57 -34.28
N TYR A 3 13.17 32.64 -33.98
CA TYR A 3 11.74 32.84 -34.17
C TYR A 3 11.22 33.86 -33.15
N GLY A 4 10.55 34.91 -33.64
CA GLY A 4 10.14 36.08 -32.88
C GLY A 4 9.11 35.77 -31.78
N GLN A 5 9.51 36.01 -30.53
CA GLN A 5 8.59 36.11 -29.40
C GLN A 5 8.27 37.59 -29.14
N PRO A 6 7.05 38.08 -29.42
CA PRO A 6 6.66 39.44 -29.07
C PRO A 6 6.63 39.62 -27.55
N ALA A 7 7.37 40.62 -27.10
CA ALA A 7 7.58 41.00 -25.70
C ALA A 7 6.32 41.61 -25.06
N GLY A 8 5.29 40.81 -24.77
CA GLY A 8 4.03 41.40 -24.27
C GLY A 8 3.05 40.51 -23.51
N ARG A 9 3.35 39.24 -23.20
CA ARG A 9 2.46 38.43 -22.35
C ARG A 9 3.24 37.49 -21.43
N ARG A 10 4.01 38.08 -20.51
CA ARG A 10 4.34 37.37 -19.27
C ARG A 10 3.04 37.24 -18.48
N ALA A 11 2.29 36.18 -18.75
CA ALA A 11 1.24 35.75 -17.85
C ALA A 11 1.92 35.63 -16.47
N LYS A 12 1.52 36.47 -15.52
CA LYS A 12 1.85 36.26 -14.10
C LYS A 12 1.25 34.90 -13.78
N VAL A 13 2.10 33.88 -13.73
CA VAL A 13 1.72 32.55 -13.24
C VAL A 13 1.54 32.75 -11.75
N THR A 14 0.35 33.17 -11.35
CA THR A 14 -0.01 33.27 -9.93
C THR A 14 0.14 31.86 -9.37
N PRO A 15 1.06 31.62 -8.42
CA PRO A 15 1.13 30.32 -7.77
C PRO A 15 -0.21 30.13 -7.07
N MET A 16 -1.06 29.24 -7.57
CA MET A 16 -2.29 28.88 -6.87
C MET A 16 -1.84 28.26 -5.54
N PRO A 17 -2.36 28.72 -4.39
CA PRO A 17 -2.11 28.07 -3.11
C PRO A 17 -2.62 26.64 -3.20
N ARG A 18 -1.72 25.69 -3.45
CA ARG A 18 -2.06 24.26 -3.42
C ARG A 18 -2.13 23.88 -1.95
N PRO A 19 -3.28 23.39 -1.44
CA PRO A 19 -3.34 22.81 -0.12
C PRO A 19 -2.43 21.57 -0.15
N HIS A 20 -1.23 21.68 0.42
CA HIS A 20 -0.34 20.54 0.53
C HIS A 20 -1.00 19.53 1.48
N PRO A 21 -1.32 18.32 1.00
CA PRO A 21 -2.00 17.32 1.82
C PRO A 21 -1.17 17.02 3.07
N SER A 22 -1.82 17.04 4.23
CA SER A 22 -1.15 16.97 5.53
C SER A 22 -0.40 15.62 5.68
N PRO A 23 0.94 15.63 5.86
CA PRO A 23 1.75 14.42 6.03
C PRO A 23 1.38 13.58 7.27
N GLY A 24 0.63 14.14 8.21
CA GLY A 24 0.36 13.55 9.52
C GLY A 24 -0.38 12.21 9.49
N THR A 25 -1.25 11.97 8.52
CA THR A 25 -1.98 10.69 8.41
C THR A 25 -1.04 9.54 8.08
N PHE A 26 -0.10 9.73 7.15
CA PHE A 26 0.86 8.72 6.75
C PHE A 26 1.84 8.38 7.88
N VAL A 27 2.27 9.39 8.63
CA VAL A 27 3.14 9.19 9.81
C VAL A 27 2.43 8.35 10.87
N ARG A 28 1.16 8.64 11.17
CA ARG A 28 0.39 7.84 12.15
C ARG A 28 0.25 6.39 11.72
N VAL A 29 -0.07 6.14 10.44
CA VAL A 29 -0.19 4.78 9.90
C VAL A 29 1.17 4.07 9.90
N GLY A 30 2.26 4.78 9.58
CA GLY A 30 3.62 4.26 9.65
C GLY A 30 4.03 3.84 11.06
N VAL A 31 3.66 4.62 12.08
CA VAL A 31 3.89 4.27 13.49
C VAL A 31 3.14 3.00 13.88
N VAL A 32 1.87 2.87 13.48
CA VAL A 32 1.10 1.63 13.71
C VAL A 32 1.78 0.44 13.04
N LEU A 33 2.21 0.58 11.79
CA LEU A 33 2.92 -0.47 11.05
C LEU A 33 4.23 -0.88 11.74
N ALA A 34 4.98 0.09 12.27
CA ALA A 34 6.20 -0.15 13.02
C ALA A 34 5.93 -0.93 14.31
N ILE A 35 4.88 -0.57 15.07
CA ILE A 35 4.47 -1.28 16.29
C ILE A 35 4.10 -2.73 15.98
N ILE A 36 3.29 -2.97 14.93
CA ILE A 36 2.93 -4.34 14.51
C ILE A 36 4.19 -5.13 14.14
N THR A 37 5.19 -4.49 13.53
CA THR A 37 6.44 -5.14 13.16
C THR A 37 7.33 -5.47 14.36
N ALA A 38 7.43 -4.58 15.34
CA ALA A 38 8.12 -4.87 16.59
C ALA A 38 7.43 -6.00 17.36
N ALA A 39 6.09 -6.04 17.36
CA ALA A 39 5.32 -7.12 17.96
C ALA A 39 5.57 -8.48 17.28
N GLU A 40 5.58 -8.54 15.94
CA GLU A 40 5.93 -9.78 15.23
C GLU A 40 7.34 -10.24 15.55
N PHE A 41 8.32 -9.34 15.52
CA PHE A 41 9.71 -9.67 15.78
C PHE A 41 9.91 -10.21 17.21
N SER A 42 9.25 -9.59 18.20
CA SER A 42 9.29 -10.05 19.59
C SER A 42 8.62 -11.42 19.78
N ILE A 43 7.48 -11.68 19.12
CA ILE A 43 6.82 -12.99 19.15
C ILE A 43 7.72 -14.07 18.54
N LEU A 44 8.31 -13.80 17.38
CA LEU A 44 9.22 -14.71 16.68
C LEU A 44 10.44 -15.05 17.52
N TYR A 45 11.04 -14.05 18.16
CA TYR A 45 12.28 -14.21 18.90
C TYR A 45 12.08 -14.94 20.24
N VAL A 46 10.99 -14.64 20.97
CA VAL A 46 10.78 -15.14 22.33
C VAL A 46 10.13 -16.53 22.37
N ARG A 47 9.20 -16.83 21.45
CA ARG A 47 8.28 -17.98 21.60
C ARG A 47 8.60 -19.18 20.70
N GLY A 48 9.54 -19.04 19.75
CA GLY A 48 9.92 -20.11 18.83
C GLY A 48 8.80 -20.51 17.85
N MET A 49 9.12 -21.41 16.92
CA MET A 49 8.25 -21.76 15.79
C MET A 49 7.18 -22.80 16.19
N SER A 50 6.08 -22.33 16.79
CA SER A 50 4.90 -23.15 17.05
C SER A 50 3.80 -22.88 16.02
N ALA A 51 2.89 -23.84 15.80
CA ALA A 51 1.78 -23.69 14.85
C ALA A 51 0.92 -22.45 15.14
N LEU A 52 0.65 -22.17 16.42
CA LEU A 52 -0.07 -20.97 16.86
C LEU A 52 0.68 -19.68 16.53
N VAL A 53 2.01 -19.68 16.65
CA VAL A 53 2.84 -18.52 16.28
C VAL A 53 2.82 -18.31 14.77
N MET A 54 2.91 -19.37 13.95
CA MET A 54 2.79 -19.24 12.49
C MET A 54 1.45 -18.63 12.08
N THR A 55 0.33 -19.09 12.65
CA THR A 55 -0.99 -18.52 12.33
C THR A 55 -1.11 -17.07 12.78
N ALA A 56 -0.62 -16.73 13.97
CA ALA A 56 -0.64 -15.35 14.46
C ALA A 56 0.19 -14.41 13.56
N LEU A 57 1.38 -14.84 13.14
CA LEU A 57 2.23 -14.08 12.23
C LEU A 57 1.62 -13.96 10.83
N ALA A 58 0.96 -15.00 10.33
CA ALA A 58 0.25 -14.93 9.06
C ALA A 58 -0.87 -13.87 9.11
N VAL A 59 -1.63 -13.83 10.21
CA VAL A 59 -2.68 -12.82 10.42
C VAL A 59 -2.11 -11.41 10.56
N LEU A 60 -1.04 -11.23 11.34
CA LEU A 60 -0.37 -9.94 11.50
C LEU A 60 0.20 -9.44 10.16
N SER A 61 0.86 -10.30 9.39
CA SER A 61 1.41 -9.99 8.08
C SER A 61 0.31 -9.63 7.07
N PHE A 62 -0.82 -10.36 7.08
CA PHE A 62 -1.99 -10.01 6.29
C PHE A 62 -2.49 -8.61 6.64
N ALA A 63 -2.68 -8.30 7.93
CA ALA A 63 -3.14 -6.98 8.38
C ALA A 63 -2.20 -5.84 7.91
N LYS A 64 -0.88 -6.05 7.97
CA LYS A 64 0.10 -5.08 7.45
C LYS A 64 -0.06 -4.84 5.96
N PHE A 65 -0.25 -5.90 5.18
CA PHE A 65 -0.46 -5.80 3.75
C PHE A 65 -1.67 -4.90 3.42
N PHE A 66 -2.81 -5.07 4.12
CA PHE A 66 -3.97 -4.19 3.92
C PHE A 66 -3.69 -2.76 4.34
N LEU A 67 -2.99 -2.56 5.45
CA LEU A 67 -2.66 -1.21 5.92
C LEU A 67 -1.77 -0.46 4.91
N VAL A 68 -0.76 -1.16 4.37
CA VAL A 68 0.13 -0.63 3.32
C VAL A 68 -0.63 -0.39 2.02
N ALA A 69 -1.44 -1.35 1.58
CA ALA A 69 -2.24 -1.21 0.36
C ALA A 69 -3.23 -0.04 0.48
N ALA A 70 -3.96 0.08 1.58
CA ALA A 70 -4.96 1.12 1.75
C ALA A 70 -4.33 2.52 1.86
N TYR A 71 -3.26 2.69 2.64
CA TYR A 71 -2.73 4.02 2.96
C TYR A 71 -1.46 4.37 2.18
N PHE A 72 -0.45 3.49 2.11
CA PHE A 72 0.84 3.79 1.49
C PHE A 72 0.85 3.60 -0.04
N MET A 73 0.03 2.69 -0.57
CA MET A 73 -0.22 2.56 -2.01
C MET A 73 -1.34 3.49 -2.50
N HIS A 74 -1.79 4.41 -1.64
CA HIS A 74 -2.84 5.40 -1.90
C HIS A 74 -4.20 4.86 -2.34
N LEU A 75 -4.45 3.55 -2.28
CA LEU A 75 -5.68 2.91 -2.76
C LEU A 75 -6.95 3.45 -2.10
N ARG A 76 -6.85 3.98 -0.87
CA ARG A 76 -7.95 4.66 -0.16
C ARG A 76 -8.22 6.09 -0.67
N PHE A 77 -7.21 6.76 -1.20
CA PHE A 77 -7.28 8.14 -1.69
C PHE A 77 -7.40 8.23 -3.22
N ASP A 78 -7.10 7.13 -3.92
CA ASP A 78 -7.13 7.00 -5.37
C ASP A 78 -8.51 6.62 -5.93
N PRO A 79 -8.73 6.80 -7.25
CA PRO A 79 -9.96 6.37 -7.90
C PRO A 79 -10.15 4.85 -7.83
N ARG A 80 -11.42 4.42 -7.73
CA ARG A 80 -11.84 3.01 -7.60
C ARG A 80 -11.30 2.09 -8.69
N LEU A 81 -10.90 2.63 -9.84
CA LEU A 81 -10.26 1.88 -10.92
C LEU A 81 -8.91 1.27 -10.49
N LEU A 82 -8.08 2.02 -9.77
CA LEU A 82 -6.79 1.51 -9.28
C LEU A 82 -7.00 0.43 -8.22
N THR A 83 -7.98 0.63 -7.33
CA THR A 83 -8.43 -0.40 -6.37
C THR A 83 -8.91 -1.67 -7.08
N ALA A 84 -9.69 -1.53 -8.17
CA ALA A 84 -10.22 -2.65 -8.92
C ALA A 84 -9.11 -3.45 -9.62
N VAL A 85 -8.14 -2.78 -10.26
CA VAL A 85 -7.00 -3.45 -10.90
C VAL A 85 -6.19 -4.25 -9.88
N PHE A 86 -5.93 -3.66 -8.70
CA PHE A 86 -5.26 -4.35 -7.61
C PHE A 86 -6.05 -5.56 -7.09
N ALA A 87 -7.36 -5.39 -6.88
CA ALA A 87 -8.25 -6.46 -6.41
C ALA A 87 -8.38 -7.61 -7.42
N VAL A 88 -8.36 -7.33 -8.73
CA VAL A 88 -8.30 -8.35 -9.78
C VAL A 88 -7.01 -9.17 -9.67
N GLY A 89 -5.87 -8.52 -9.43
CA GLY A 89 -4.59 -9.21 -9.21
C GLY A 89 -4.63 -10.16 -8.00
N ILE A 90 -5.15 -9.69 -6.86
CA ILE A 90 -5.31 -10.54 -5.67
C ILE A 90 -6.25 -11.71 -5.92
N THR A 91 -7.41 -11.43 -6.56
CA THR A 91 -8.39 -12.46 -6.90
C THR A 91 -7.76 -13.52 -7.80
N LEU A 92 -7.05 -13.10 -8.85
CA LEU A 92 -6.39 -13.99 -9.80
C LEU A 92 -5.31 -14.84 -9.12
N ALA A 93 -4.45 -14.24 -8.30
CA ALA A 93 -3.42 -14.97 -7.56
C ALA A 93 -4.02 -16.03 -6.62
N THR A 94 -5.14 -15.69 -5.97
CA THR A 94 -5.86 -16.61 -5.08
C THR A 94 -6.48 -17.76 -5.87
N LEU A 95 -7.13 -17.47 -7.01
CA LEU A 95 -7.72 -18.48 -7.89
C LEU A 95 -6.68 -19.44 -8.45
N ILE A 96 -5.54 -18.92 -8.92
CA ILE A 96 -4.44 -19.75 -9.41
C ILE A 96 -3.91 -20.65 -8.29
N THR A 97 -3.73 -20.12 -7.08
CA THR A 97 -3.27 -20.91 -5.92
C THR A 97 -4.25 -22.04 -5.60
N ILE A 98 -5.55 -21.77 -5.60
CA ILE A 98 -6.59 -22.78 -5.36
C ILE A 98 -6.60 -23.82 -6.49
N ALA A 99 -6.55 -23.39 -7.75
CA ALA A 99 -6.54 -24.28 -8.91
C ALA A 99 -5.33 -25.22 -8.91
N LEU A 100 -4.14 -24.70 -8.62
CA LEU A 100 -2.91 -25.50 -8.50
C LEU A 100 -2.99 -26.48 -7.33
N ARG A 101 -3.49 -26.04 -6.17
CA ARG A 101 -3.68 -26.95 -5.02
C ARG A 101 -4.69 -28.05 -5.33
N PHE A 102 -5.76 -27.74 -6.05
CA PHE A 102 -6.79 -28.71 -6.45
C PHE A 102 -6.23 -29.75 -7.44
N ILE A 103 -5.52 -29.30 -8.48
CA ILE A 103 -4.87 -30.19 -9.46
C ILE A 103 -3.84 -31.11 -8.80
N ASN A 104 -3.05 -30.60 -7.84
CA ASN A 104 -2.05 -31.39 -7.15
C ASN A 104 -2.64 -32.34 -6.08
N LEU A 105 -3.92 -32.20 -5.72
CA LEU A 105 -4.61 -33.08 -4.78
C LEU A 105 -5.43 -34.18 -5.46
N ALA A 106 -5.73 -34.03 -6.76
CA ALA A 106 -6.47 -34.97 -7.58
C ALA A 106 -5.54 -36.01 -8.20
#